data_AF-A0A7V8EBX0-F1
#
_entry.id   AF-A0A7V8EBX0-F1
#
_cell.length_a   1.000
_cell.length_b   1.000
_cell.length_c   1.000
_cell.angle_alpha   90.00
_cell.angle_beta   90.00
_cell.angle_gamma   90.00
#
_symmetry.space_group_name_H-M   'P 1'
#
loop_
_entity.id
_entity.type
_entity.pdbx_description
1 polymer ?
#
loop_
_entity_poly.entity_id
_entity_poly.type
_entity_poly.pdbx_seq_one_letter_code
_entity_poly.pdbx_strand_id
1 'polypeptide(L)'
;MSAFIDLSNTSYTDEIDMTEVDEVRNCLLKPWGFRELNRDLLRNIAETCLIALHKVEWNELNAQRFNNKVVARDEVIFQPALPPVPKPYRSWPEAYIMIFGGLQDCEYEPKEAKYKYVVEHTYQPDSVDPQNPRIVFEIKGVIPTLNDAKKYRSVAEQNGIYIIFILQEKNIICPWSRPRTNGTRMTLEEWMQKEKFEYCYQGEEEAFRATEKYKRLVATFGK
;
A
#
# COMPACT_ATOMS: atom_id res chain seq x y z
N MET A 1 -4.97 55.36 0.01
CA MET A 1 -5.86 55.37 1.19
C MET A 1 -5.92 53.96 1.73
N SER A 2 -5.29 53.70 2.87
CA SER A 2 -5.30 52.40 3.53
C SER A 2 -6.55 52.33 4.40
N ALA A 3 -7.48 51.43 4.08
CA ALA A 3 -8.59 51.12 4.97
C ALA A 3 -8.07 50.21 6.07
N PHE A 4 -7.81 50.78 7.25
CA PHE A 4 -7.64 50.02 8.47
C PHE A 4 -8.96 49.32 8.78
N ILE A 5 -8.94 47.99 8.82
CA ILE A 5 -10.03 47.20 9.38
C ILE A 5 -9.96 47.38 10.90
N ASP A 6 -10.96 48.05 11.45
CA ASP A 6 -11.17 48.16 12.87
C ASP A 6 -11.62 46.80 13.43
N LEU A 7 -10.71 46.11 14.14
CA LEU A 7 -10.95 44.82 14.77
C LEU A 7 -11.55 44.95 16.18
N SER A 8 -11.93 46.15 16.62
CA SER A 8 -12.34 46.40 18.01
C SER A 8 -13.80 46.09 18.35
N ASN A 9 -14.58 45.52 17.42
CA ASN A 9 -16.04 45.40 17.60
C ASN A 9 -16.64 44.03 17.23
N THR A 10 -15.98 42.96 17.66
CA THR A 10 -16.64 41.66 17.84
C THR A 10 -16.36 41.17 19.25
N SER A 11 -17.41 41.03 20.06
CA SER A 11 -17.31 40.42 21.39
C SER A 11 -16.99 38.94 21.23
N TYR A 12 -15.71 38.60 21.14
CA TYR A 12 -15.28 37.22 21.32
C TYR A 12 -15.38 36.94 22.81
N THR A 13 -16.43 36.26 23.23
CA THR A 13 -16.42 35.55 24.50
C THR A 13 -15.35 34.46 24.38
N ASP A 14 -14.45 34.32 25.36
CA ASP A 14 -13.48 33.20 25.44
C ASP A 14 -14.15 31.81 25.62
N GLU A 15 -15.48 31.76 25.54
CA GLU A 15 -16.32 30.58 25.67
C GLU A 15 -16.52 29.93 24.29
N ILE A 16 -16.25 28.63 24.21
CA ILE A 16 -16.43 27.80 23.00
C ILE A 16 -17.75 27.03 23.15
N ASP A 17 -18.69 27.22 22.22
CA ASP A 17 -19.87 26.37 22.12
C ASP A 17 -19.53 25.05 21.39
N MET A 18 -19.54 23.95 22.14
CA MET A 18 -19.25 22.62 21.58
C MET A 18 -20.30 22.14 20.57
N THR A 19 -21.52 22.67 20.63
CA THR A 19 -22.59 22.37 19.66
C THR A 19 -22.22 22.90 18.28
N GLU A 20 -21.73 24.15 18.21
CA GLU A 20 -21.24 24.76 16.97
C GLU A 20 -20.05 23.97 16.40
N VAL A 21 -19.15 23.51 17.28
CA VAL A 21 -18.02 22.65 16.87
C VAL A 21 -18.51 21.35 16.24
N ASP A 22 -19.50 20.69 16.84
CA ASP A 22 -20.07 19.44 16.33
C ASP A 22 -20.82 19.65 15.01
N GLU A 23 -21.54 20.75 14.85
CA GLU A 23 -22.18 21.15 13.59
C GLU A 23 -21.16 21.33 12.47
N VAL A 24 -20.06 22.02 12.74
CA VAL A 24 -18.94 22.16 11.79
C VAL A 24 -18.39 20.79 11.41
N ARG A 25 -18.11 19.92 12.39
CA ARG A 25 -17.60 18.56 12.15
C ARG A 25 -18.54 17.73 11.28
N ASN A 26 -19.84 17.81 11.54
CA ASN A 26 -20.86 17.11 10.77
C ASN A 26 -20.89 17.60 9.31
N CYS A 27 -20.77 18.91 9.08
CA CYS A 27 -20.67 19.47 7.74
C CYS A 27 -19.43 18.96 6.99
N LEU A 28 -18.29 18.86 7.67
CA LEU A 28 -17.04 18.35 7.07
C LEU A 28 -17.16 16.87 6.67
N LEU A 29 -17.86 16.05 7.46
CA LEU A 29 -18.04 14.61 7.21
C LEU A 29 -19.03 14.30 6.09
N LYS A 30 -20.01 15.18 5.84
CA LYS A 30 -21.01 15.02 4.77
C LYS A 30 -20.37 15.29 3.39
N PRO A 31 -20.64 14.48 2.35
CA PRO A 31 -20.19 14.78 0.99
C PRO A 31 -20.65 16.17 0.55
N TRP A 32 -19.68 17.05 0.25
CA TRP A 32 -19.90 18.46 -0.11
C TRP A 32 -20.60 19.31 0.96
N GLY A 33 -20.72 18.83 2.21
CA GLY A 33 -21.40 19.54 3.29
C GLY A 33 -20.67 20.80 3.75
N PHE A 34 -19.35 20.88 3.52
CA PHE A 34 -18.56 22.07 3.82
C PHE A 34 -19.03 23.35 3.08
N ARG A 35 -19.85 23.21 2.02
CA ARG A 35 -20.47 24.33 1.32
C ARG A 35 -21.52 25.07 2.15
N GLU A 36 -22.02 24.43 3.21
CA GLU A 36 -22.97 25.00 4.17
C GLU A 36 -22.27 25.86 5.23
N LEU A 37 -20.94 25.78 5.34
CA LEU A 37 -20.15 26.53 6.31
C LEU A 37 -19.84 27.95 5.84
N ASN A 38 -19.67 28.85 6.81
CA ASN A 38 -19.07 30.16 6.55
C ASN A 38 -17.69 29.97 5.90
N ARG A 39 -17.46 30.67 4.78
CA ARG A 39 -16.26 30.49 3.95
C ARG A 39 -14.97 30.91 4.67
N ASP A 40 -15.02 31.96 5.49
CA ASP A 40 -13.86 32.45 6.24
C ASP A 40 -13.54 31.51 7.40
N LEU A 41 -14.56 30.98 8.09
CA LEU A 41 -14.39 29.93 9.09
C LEU A 41 -13.71 28.69 8.47
N LEU A 42 -14.22 28.21 7.33
CA LEU A 42 -13.62 27.06 6.64
C LEU A 42 -12.18 27.33 6.20
N ARG A 43 -11.87 28.55 5.73
CA ARG A 43 -10.51 28.95 5.38
C ARG A 43 -9.60 28.94 6.61
N ASN A 44 -10.03 29.51 7.73
CA ASN A 44 -9.25 29.54 8.97
C ASN A 44 -8.94 28.13 9.48
N ILE A 45 -9.93 27.22 9.44
CA ILE A 45 -9.72 25.81 9.80
C ILE A 45 -8.68 25.19 8.87
N ALA A 46 -8.81 25.38 7.55
CA ALA A 46 -7.90 24.81 6.57
C ALA A 46 -6.46 25.33 6.74
N GLU A 47 -6.28 26.64 6.89
CA GLU A 47 -4.97 27.26 7.10
C GLU A 47 -4.32 26.81 8.41
N THR A 48 -5.10 26.70 9.49
CA THR A 48 -4.61 26.18 10.78
C THR A 48 -4.13 24.73 10.65
N CYS A 49 -4.89 23.89 9.94
CA CYS A 49 -4.49 22.51 9.67
C CYS A 49 -3.20 22.45 8.85
N LEU A 50 -3.06 23.30 7.83
CA LEU A 50 -1.84 23.38 7.03
C LEU A 50 -0.64 23.84 7.85
N ILE A 51 -0.79 24.86 8.70
CA ILE A 51 0.28 25.31 9.60
C ILE A 51 0.74 24.16 10.51
N ALA A 52 -0.19 23.37 11.05
CA ALA A 52 0.15 22.20 11.85
C ALA A 52 0.91 21.14 11.04
N LEU A 53 0.50 20.87 9.80
CA LEU A 53 1.18 19.94 8.90
C LEU A 53 2.56 20.43 8.45
N HIS A 54 2.76 21.74 8.32
CA HIS A 54 4.06 22.34 7.98
C HIS A 54 5.10 22.20 9.09
N LYS A 55 4.68 21.95 10.34
CA LYS A 55 5.57 21.69 11.47
C LYS A 55 6.02 20.24 11.59
N VAL A 56 5.50 19.35 10.73
CA VAL A 56 5.90 17.94 10.73
C VAL A 56 7.23 17.78 9.99
N GLU A 57 8.20 17.13 10.62
CA GLU A 57 9.46 16.71 9.98
C GLU A 57 9.19 15.51 9.05
N TRP A 58 8.67 15.79 7.84
CA TRP A 58 8.15 14.78 6.91
C TRP A 58 9.17 13.72 6.50
N ASN A 59 10.44 14.10 6.31
CA ASN A 59 11.49 13.16 5.94
C ASN A 59 11.76 12.15 7.06
N GLU A 60 11.78 12.63 8.31
CA GLU A 60 12.00 11.78 9.47
C GLU A 60 10.79 10.89 9.73
N LEU A 61 9.57 11.44 9.66
CA LEU A 61 8.33 10.66 9.73
C LEU A 61 8.29 9.54 8.68
N ASN A 62 8.66 9.83 7.43
CA ASN A 62 8.69 8.84 6.36
C ASN A 62 9.76 7.77 6.59
N ALA A 63 10.93 8.13 7.13
CA ALA A 63 11.96 7.17 7.48
C ALA A 63 11.50 6.19 8.57
N GLN A 64 10.86 6.70 9.62
CA GLN A 64 10.26 5.88 10.69
C GLN A 64 9.16 4.96 10.15
N ARG A 65 8.32 5.47 9.23
CA ARG A 65 7.14 4.74 8.75
C ARG A 65 7.42 3.72 7.65
N PHE A 66 8.33 4.01 6.73
CA PHE A 66 8.50 3.23 5.50
C PHE A 66 9.90 2.66 5.30
N ASN A 67 10.93 3.24 5.93
CA ASN A 67 12.31 2.80 5.76
C ASN A 67 12.81 1.95 6.93
N ASN A 68 11.90 1.40 7.74
CA ASN A 68 12.20 0.59 8.93
C ASN A 68 13.21 1.24 9.89
N LYS A 69 13.19 2.58 10.02
CA LYS A 69 14.03 3.27 11.00
C LYS A 69 13.48 2.97 12.40
N VAL A 70 14.25 2.21 13.18
CA VAL A 70 13.96 1.98 14.60
C VAL A 70 14.36 3.22 15.39
N VAL A 71 13.44 3.74 16.21
CA VAL A 71 13.64 4.93 17.04
C VAL A 71 13.20 4.66 18.47
N ALA A 72 13.70 5.45 19.42
CA ALA A 72 13.21 5.38 20.79
C ALA A 72 11.75 5.87 20.87
N ARG A 73 11.03 5.44 21.91
CA ARG A 73 9.58 5.72 22.05
C ARG A 73 9.27 7.22 22.08
N ASP A 74 10.16 8.01 22.66
CA ASP A 74 10.09 9.47 22.80
C ASP A 74 10.53 10.23 21.54
N GLU A 75 11.12 9.55 20.57
CA GLU A 75 11.54 10.10 19.27
C GLU A 75 10.50 9.83 18.16
N VAL A 76 9.42 9.11 18.48
CA VAL A 76 8.37 8.78 17.52
C VAL A 76 7.64 10.05 17.10
N ILE A 77 7.62 10.30 15.79
CA ILE A 77 6.88 11.41 15.22
C ILE A 77 5.45 10.97 14.91
N PHE A 78 4.48 11.67 15.51
CA PHE A 78 3.07 11.53 15.16
C PHE A 78 2.62 12.72 14.32
N GLN A 79 1.73 12.46 13.37
CA GLN A 79 1.00 13.54 12.71
C GLN A 79 0.09 14.24 13.72
N PRO A 80 -0.15 15.55 13.57
CA PRO A 80 -1.08 16.27 14.44
C PRO A 80 -2.47 15.67 14.34
N ALA A 81 -3.20 15.63 15.46
CA ALA A 81 -4.63 15.33 15.44
C ALA A 81 -5.37 16.52 14.82
N LEU A 82 -5.90 16.33 13.62
CA LEU A 82 -6.62 17.36 12.87
C LEU A 82 -8.13 17.10 12.89
N PRO A 83 -8.96 18.14 12.69
CA PRO A 83 -10.38 17.95 12.42
C PRO A 83 -10.61 17.11 11.15
N PRO A 84 -11.81 16.52 10.99
CA PRO A 84 -12.16 15.75 9.80
C PRO A 84 -11.90 16.55 8.52
N VAL A 85 -11.28 15.91 7.53
CA VAL A 85 -11.10 16.52 6.21
C VAL A 85 -12.47 16.70 5.55
N PRO A 86 -12.77 17.88 4.95
CA PRO A 86 -14.02 18.09 4.23
C PRO A 86 -14.20 17.07 3.09
N LYS A 87 -15.30 16.32 3.08
CA LYS A 87 -15.59 15.38 1.99
C LYS A 87 -16.00 16.12 0.71
N PRO A 88 -15.52 15.70 -0.48
CA PRO A 88 -14.91 14.40 -0.78
C PRO A 88 -13.37 14.34 -0.65
N TYR A 89 -12.70 15.42 -0.26
CA TYR A 89 -11.23 15.47 -0.23
C TYR A 89 -10.63 14.45 0.75
N ARG A 90 -9.41 13.98 0.46
CA ARG A 90 -8.72 12.95 1.27
C ARG A 90 -7.68 13.52 2.22
N SER A 91 -7.29 14.78 2.02
CA SER A 91 -6.35 15.49 2.88
C SER A 91 -6.69 16.99 2.98
N TRP A 92 -6.24 17.65 4.05
CA TRP A 92 -6.36 19.11 4.19
C TRP A 92 -5.64 19.90 3.08
N PRO A 93 -4.44 19.48 2.61
CA PRO A 93 -3.83 20.06 1.41
C PRO A 93 -4.71 19.99 0.17
N GLU A 94 -5.32 18.84 -0.13
CA GLU A 94 -6.27 18.73 -1.25
C GLU A 94 -7.45 19.67 -1.07
N ALA A 95 -8.08 19.68 0.12
CA ALA A 95 -9.22 20.55 0.39
C ALA A 95 -8.85 22.04 0.22
N TYR A 96 -7.72 22.49 0.75
CA TYR A 96 -7.29 23.87 0.62
C TYR A 96 -7.04 24.24 -0.86
N ILE A 97 -6.29 23.43 -1.59
CA ILE A 97 -5.95 23.71 -2.99
C ILE A 97 -7.21 23.77 -3.87
N MET A 98 -8.17 22.87 -3.64
CA MET A 98 -9.40 22.77 -4.45
C MET A 98 -10.48 23.78 -4.04
N ILE A 99 -10.51 24.27 -2.79
CA ILE A 99 -11.54 25.23 -2.32
C ILE A 99 -11.03 26.68 -2.37
N PHE A 100 -9.75 26.90 -2.09
CA PHE A 100 -9.16 28.23 -1.90
C PHE A 100 -7.90 28.48 -2.74
N GLY A 101 -7.26 27.43 -3.24
CA GLY A 101 -6.03 27.53 -4.03
C GLY A 101 -6.27 27.69 -5.53
N GLY A 102 -5.25 27.37 -6.31
CA GLY A 102 -5.23 27.59 -7.76
C GLY A 102 -5.96 26.54 -8.61
N LEU A 103 -6.58 25.53 -8.01
CA LEU A 103 -7.30 24.45 -8.74
C LEU A 103 -8.82 24.48 -8.48
N GLN A 104 -9.38 25.64 -8.11
CA GLN A 104 -10.82 25.80 -7.81
C GLN A 104 -11.73 25.55 -9.02
N ASP A 105 -11.20 25.74 -10.21
CA ASP A 105 -11.86 25.51 -11.51
C ASP A 105 -11.67 24.09 -12.05
N CYS A 106 -10.86 23.27 -11.37
CA CYS A 106 -10.60 21.88 -11.74
C CYS A 106 -11.60 20.93 -11.07
N GLU A 107 -12.00 19.88 -11.79
CA GLU A 107 -12.79 18.79 -11.20
C GLU A 107 -11.90 17.94 -10.25
N TYR A 108 -12.42 17.62 -9.06
CA TYR A 108 -11.74 16.72 -8.12
C TYR A 108 -12.01 15.24 -8.44
N GLU A 109 -10.96 14.45 -8.61
CA GLU A 109 -11.03 13.02 -8.98
C GLU A 109 -12.03 12.70 -10.11
N PRO A 110 -11.93 13.37 -11.29
CA PRO A 110 -12.83 13.17 -12.42
C PRO A 110 -12.87 11.69 -12.83
N LYS A 111 -14.06 11.09 -12.81
CA LYS A 111 -14.25 9.66 -13.10
C LYS A 111 -13.84 9.28 -14.53
N GLU A 112 -13.99 10.22 -15.47
CA GLU A 112 -13.65 10.05 -16.88
C GLU A 112 -12.14 10.14 -17.16
N ALA A 113 -11.35 10.78 -16.28
CA ALA A 113 -9.91 10.95 -16.46
C ALA A 113 -9.10 9.80 -15.83
N LYS A 114 -9.45 8.56 -16.16
CA LYS A 114 -8.71 7.37 -15.74
C LYS A 114 -7.79 6.87 -16.86
N TYR A 115 -6.49 7.01 -16.65
CA TYR A 115 -5.48 6.59 -17.62
C TYR A 115 -5.00 5.17 -17.32
N LYS A 116 -5.14 4.28 -18.31
CA LYS A 116 -4.55 2.95 -18.24
C LYS A 116 -3.04 3.06 -18.45
N TYR A 117 -2.27 2.37 -17.63
CA TYR A 117 -0.83 2.21 -17.80
C TYR A 117 -0.43 0.76 -17.54
N VAL A 118 0.73 0.36 -18.05
CA VAL A 118 1.35 -0.96 -17.86
C VAL A 118 2.77 -0.72 -17.38
N VAL A 119 3.23 -1.54 -16.43
CA VAL A 119 4.64 -1.62 -16.03
C VAL A 119 5.15 -2.98 -16.47
N GLU A 120 6.16 -2.97 -17.34
CA GLU A 120 6.78 -4.19 -17.83
C GLU A 120 7.81 -4.71 -16.82
N HIS A 121 7.86 -6.04 -16.66
CA HIS A 121 8.79 -6.72 -15.80
C HIS A 121 9.35 -7.94 -16.52
N THR A 122 10.61 -8.26 -16.25
CA THR A 122 11.25 -9.50 -16.72
C THR A 122 11.43 -10.47 -15.55
N TYR A 123 11.29 -11.76 -15.83
CA TYR A 123 11.63 -12.82 -14.90
C TYR A 123 12.87 -13.55 -15.41
N GLN A 124 13.87 -13.68 -14.54
CA GLN A 124 15.05 -14.48 -14.77
C GLN A 124 15.02 -15.63 -13.75
N PRO A 125 14.85 -16.89 -14.19
CA PRO A 125 14.97 -18.02 -13.28
C PRO A 125 16.42 -18.20 -12.83
N ASP A 126 16.62 -18.88 -11.70
CA ASP A 126 17.97 -19.19 -11.21
C ASP A 126 18.66 -20.23 -12.10
N SER A 127 17.91 -21.18 -12.67
CA SER A 127 18.42 -22.16 -13.64
C SER A 127 17.34 -22.68 -14.57
N VAL A 128 17.75 -23.34 -15.65
CA VAL A 128 16.88 -23.91 -16.69
C VAL A 128 17.26 -25.37 -16.92
N ASP A 129 16.27 -26.22 -17.13
CA ASP A 129 16.51 -27.62 -17.44
C ASP A 129 17.22 -27.78 -18.81
N PRO A 130 18.32 -28.55 -18.88
CA PRO A 130 19.10 -28.68 -20.12
C PRO A 130 18.39 -29.49 -21.21
N GLN A 131 17.38 -30.28 -20.88
CA GLN A 131 16.63 -31.11 -21.83
C GLN A 131 15.30 -30.48 -22.23
N ASN A 132 14.73 -29.60 -21.40
CA ASN A 132 13.50 -28.88 -21.68
C ASN A 132 13.55 -27.42 -21.17
N PRO A 133 13.82 -26.42 -22.03
CA PRO A 133 13.99 -25.03 -21.60
C PRO A 133 12.72 -24.36 -21.05
N ARG A 134 11.56 -25.03 -21.13
CA ARG A 134 10.32 -24.57 -20.48
C ARG A 134 10.24 -25.00 -19.01
N ILE A 135 11.15 -25.82 -18.52
CA ILE A 135 11.24 -26.18 -17.10
C ILE A 135 12.38 -25.37 -16.48
N VAL A 136 12.06 -24.62 -15.44
CA VAL A 136 12.99 -23.73 -14.76
C VAL A 136 13.04 -24.04 -13.28
N PHE A 137 14.19 -23.77 -12.65
CA PHE A 137 14.42 -23.96 -11.23
C PHE A 137 14.55 -22.60 -10.54
N GLU A 138 13.87 -22.47 -9.39
CA GLU A 138 13.88 -21.26 -8.58
C GLU A 138 14.28 -21.62 -7.14
N ILE A 139 15.45 -21.17 -6.69
CA ILE A 139 16.00 -21.43 -5.38
C ILE A 139 15.49 -20.36 -4.41
N LYS A 140 14.83 -20.77 -3.31
CA LYS A 140 14.27 -19.82 -2.33
C LYS A 140 14.44 -20.26 -0.89
N GLY A 141 14.93 -19.32 -0.08
CA GLY A 141 14.75 -19.34 1.36
C GLY A 141 13.36 -18.86 1.77
N VAL A 142 12.90 -17.71 1.25
CA VAL A 142 11.58 -17.15 1.58
C VAL A 142 10.97 -16.44 0.39
N ILE A 143 9.63 -16.39 0.35
CA ILE A 143 8.86 -15.52 -0.55
C ILE A 143 8.27 -14.40 0.31
N PRO A 144 8.91 -13.21 0.35
CA PRO A 144 8.67 -12.23 1.41
C PRO A 144 7.30 -11.57 1.31
N THR A 145 6.79 -11.39 0.08
CA THR A 145 5.51 -10.70 -0.14
C THR A 145 4.52 -11.53 -0.96
N LEU A 146 3.22 -11.21 -0.82
CA LEU A 146 2.18 -11.81 -1.64
C LEU A 146 2.34 -11.43 -3.13
N ASN A 147 2.93 -10.28 -3.44
CA ASN A 147 3.21 -9.88 -4.82
C ASN A 147 4.31 -10.75 -5.44
N ASP A 148 5.36 -11.08 -4.68
CA ASP A 148 6.39 -12.03 -5.13
C ASP A 148 5.82 -13.42 -5.38
N ALA A 149 4.87 -13.87 -4.55
CA ALA A 149 4.17 -15.14 -4.76
C ALA A 149 3.32 -15.11 -6.04
N LYS A 150 2.55 -14.04 -6.27
CA LYS A 150 1.72 -13.86 -7.47
C LYS A 150 2.54 -13.78 -8.77
N LYS A 151 3.77 -13.26 -8.69
CA LYS A 151 4.71 -13.19 -9.81
C LYS A 151 4.92 -14.58 -10.42
N TYR A 152 5.25 -15.60 -9.62
CA TYR A 152 5.56 -16.93 -10.15
C TYR A 152 4.39 -17.57 -10.89
N ARG A 153 3.17 -17.40 -10.37
CA ARG A 153 1.96 -17.85 -11.07
C ARG A 153 1.81 -17.15 -12.41
N SER A 154 1.88 -15.81 -12.40
CA SER A 154 1.72 -15.00 -13.61
C SER A 154 2.76 -15.35 -14.66
N VAL A 155 4.02 -15.52 -14.24
CA VAL A 155 5.12 -15.92 -15.11
C VAL A 155 4.87 -17.30 -15.72
N ALA A 156 4.54 -18.30 -14.91
CA ALA A 156 4.30 -19.66 -15.37
C ALA A 156 3.15 -19.73 -16.38
N GLU A 157 2.02 -19.08 -16.06
CA GLU A 157 0.82 -19.06 -16.90
C GLU A 157 1.06 -18.30 -18.21
N GLN A 158 1.65 -17.10 -18.16
CA GLN A 158 1.77 -16.23 -19.34
C GLN A 158 2.88 -16.68 -20.30
N ASN A 159 3.91 -17.36 -19.80
CA ASN A 159 5.05 -17.79 -20.62
C ASN A 159 5.01 -19.29 -20.96
N GLY A 160 4.05 -20.03 -20.39
CA GLY A 160 3.95 -21.48 -20.55
C GLY A 160 5.23 -22.19 -20.10
N ILE A 161 5.74 -21.79 -18.93
CA ILE A 161 6.89 -22.43 -18.27
C ILE A 161 6.44 -23.16 -17.01
N TYR A 162 7.22 -24.15 -16.61
CA TYR A 162 7.04 -24.91 -15.38
C TYR A 162 8.12 -24.51 -14.38
N ILE A 163 7.72 -23.95 -13.24
CA ILE A 163 8.66 -23.54 -12.19
C ILE A 163 8.73 -24.66 -11.14
N ILE A 164 9.94 -25.14 -10.88
CA ILE A 164 10.25 -26.09 -9.81
C ILE A 164 11.04 -25.34 -8.74
N PHE A 165 10.54 -25.34 -7.51
CA PHE A 165 11.21 -24.65 -6.42
C PHE A 165 12.23 -25.54 -5.70
N ILE A 166 13.37 -24.96 -5.34
CA ILE A 166 14.35 -25.57 -4.43
C ILE A 166 14.29 -24.79 -3.12
N LEU A 167 13.69 -25.39 -2.10
CA LEU A 167 13.49 -24.77 -0.79
C LEU A 167 14.72 -24.97 0.10
N GLN A 168 15.12 -23.92 0.81
CA GLN A 168 16.25 -23.99 1.73
C GLN A 168 15.97 -24.90 2.94
N GLU A 169 14.78 -24.85 3.52
CA GLU A 169 14.41 -25.58 4.74
C GLU A 169 12.92 -25.91 4.76
N LYS A 170 12.53 -26.89 5.60
CA LYS A 170 11.13 -27.34 5.76
C LYS A 170 10.33 -26.39 6.65
N ASN A 171 9.02 -26.34 6.42
CA ASN A 171 8.01 -25.64 7.22
C ASN A 171 8.21 -24.12 7.33
N ILE A 172 8.83 -23.51 6.33
CA ILE A 172 9.00 -22.05 6.30
C ILE A 172 7.64 -21.39 6.14
N ILE A 173 7.26 -20.56 7.11
CA ILE A 173 5.98 -19.84 7.11
C ILE A 173 6.00 -18.75 6.04
N CYS A 174 4.95 -18.67 5.22
CA CYS A 174 4.72 -17.53 4.33
C CYS A 174 4.48 -16.26 5.17
N PRO A 175 5.33 -15.21 5.10
CA PRO A 175 5.20 -14.03 5.95
C PRO A 175 3.84 -13.31 5.80
N TRP A 176 3.32 -13.33 4.58
CA TRP A 176 2.05 -12.73 4.16
C TRP A 176 0.82 -13.62 4.40
N SER A 177 0.99 -14.83 4.95
CA SER A 177 -0.15 -15.68 5.31
C SER A 177 -0.87 -15.15 6.55
N ARG A 178 -2.20 -15.26 6.56
CA ARG A 178 -3.01 -14.99 7.75
C ARG A 178 -3.03 -16.24 8.65
N PRO A 179 -3.07 -16.08 9.98
CA PRO A 179 -3.27 -17.21 10.87
C PRO A 179 -4.64 -17.86 10.60
N ARG A 180 -4.67 -19.19 10.65
CA ARG A 180 -5.89 -20.00 10.60
C ARG A 180 -6.63 -19.96 11.94
N THR A 181 -7.84 -20.51 12.00
CA THR A 181 -8.64 -20.56 13.24
C THR A 181 -7.91 -21.25 14.40
N ASN A 182 -7.06 -22.23 14.11
CA ASN A 182 -6.24 -22.94 15.09
C ASN A 182 -4.88 -22.26 15.38
N GLY A 183 -4.67 -21.04 14.89
CA GLY A 183 -3.44 -20.26 15.10
C GLY A 183 -2.26 -20.62 14.18
N THR A 184 -2.33 -21.73 13.43
CA THR A 184 -1.25 -22.09 12.49
C THR A 184 -1.23 -21.17 11.28
N ARG A 185 -0.08 -21.09 10.59
CA ARG A 185 0.10 -20.27 9.39
C ARG A 185 0.48 -21.15 8.20
N MET A 186 0.20 -20.65 7.00
CA MET A 186 0.50 -21.36 5.77
C MET A 186 2.01 -21.43 5.53
N THR A 187 2.55 -22.61 5.25
CA THR A 187 3.97 -22.77 4.88
C THR A 187 4.18 -22.62 3.38
N LEU A 188 5.45 -22.52 2.94
CA LEU A 188 5.79 -22.49 1.51
C LEU A 188 5.36 -23.76 0.79
N GLU A 189 5.49 -24.93 1.42
CA GLU A 189 5.04 -26.22 0.88
C GLU A 189 3.53 -26.23 0.64
N GLU A 190 2.74 -25.81 1.64
CA GLU A 190 1.30 -25.74 1.52
C GLU A 190 0.88 -24.75 0.42
N TRP A 191 1.60 -23.63 0.29
CA TRP A 191 1.37 -22.69 -0.80
C TRP A 191 1.71 -23.32 -2.16
N MET A 192 2.86 -23.96 -2.32
CA MET A 192 3.26 -24.60 -3.57
C MET A 192 2.28 -25.70 -3.97
N GLN A 193 1.83 -26.53 -3.04
CA GLN A 193 0.81 -27.55 -3.29
C GLN A 193 -0.51 -26.93 -3.75
N LYS A 194 -0.95 -25.85 -3.08
CA LYS A 194 -2.17 -25.11 -3.47
C LYS A 194 -2.05 -24.53 -4.88
N GLU A 195 -0.90 -23.98 -5.22
CA GLU A 195 -0.61 -23.38 -6.53
C GLU A 195 -0.16 -24.41 -7.58
N LYS A 196 -0.05 -25.68 -7.19
CA LYS A 196 0.37 -26.81 -8.04
C LYS A 196 1.80 -26.67 -8.59
N PHE A 197 2.68 -26.03 -7.82
CA PHE A 197 4.12 -26.06 -8.07
C PHE A 197 4.76 -27.30 -7.46
N GLU A 198 5.77 -27.83 -8.15
CA GLU A 198 6.64 -28.85 -7.59
C GLU A 198 7.77 -28.18 -6.81
N TYR A 199 8.26 -28.90 -5.79
CA TYR A 199 9.41 -28.48 -5.04
C TYR A 199 10.21 -29.67 -4.51
N CYS A 200 11.49 -29.42 -4.26
CA CYS A 200 12.35 -30.26 -3.43
C CYS A 200 13.11 -29.37 -2.45
N TYR A 201 13.93 -29.97 -1.59
CA TYR A 201 14.80 -29.22 -0.69
C TYR A 201 16.22 -29.15 -1.23
N GLN A 202 16.98 -28.18 -0.73
CA GLN A 202 18.40 -28.05 -1.01
C GLN A 202 19.13 -29.36 -0.68
N GLY A 203 19.92 -29.86 -1.62
CA GLY A 203 20.62 -31.15 -1.52
C GLY A 203 19.80 -32.36 -1.96
N GLU A 204 18.51 -32.21 -2.27
CA GLU A 204 17.65 -33.28 -2.78
C GLU A 204 17.44 -33.21 -4.30
N GLU A 205 18.12 -32.29 -5.00
CA GLU A 205 17.86 -31.98 -6.42
C GLU A 205 18.14 -33.18 -7.32
N GLU A 206 19.26 -33.88 -7.10
CA GLU A 206 19.62 -35.07 -7.87
C GLU A 206 18.57 -36.19 -7.68
N ALA A 207 18.16 -36.44 -6.43
CA ALA A 207 17.15 -37.43 -6.11
C ALA A 207 15.79 -37.08 -6.73
N PHE A 208 15.38 -35.80 -6.66
CA PHE A 208 14.16 -35.31 -7.29
C PHE A 208 14.19 -35.51 -8.81
N ARG A 209 15.31 -35.18 -9.46
CA ARG A 209 15.51 -35.35 -10.91
C ARG A 209 15.58 -36.83 -11.34
N ALA A 210 15.89 -37.74 -10.43
CA ALA A 210 15.83 -39.18 -10.70
C ALA A 210 14.40 -39.76 -10.70
N THR A 211 13.41 -39.03 -10.18
CA THR A 211 12.02 -39.51 -10.09
C THR A 211 11.36 -39.68 -11.45
N GLU A 212 10.49 -40.69 -11.58
CA GLU A 212 9.69 -40.89 -12.80
C GLU A 212 8.75 -39.72 -13.08
N LYS A 213 8.29 -39.04 -12.02
CA LYS A 213 7.46 -37.83 -12.13
C LYS A 213 8.21 -36.72 -12.88
N TYR A 214 9.43 -36.41 -12.46
CA TYR A 214 10.26 -35.40 -13.12
C TYR A 214 10.63 -35.82 -14.55
N LYS A 215 11.07 -37.06 -14.77
CA LYS A 215 11.40 -37.55 -16.12
C LYS A 215 10.20 -37.43 -17.07
N ARG A 216 9.00 -37.79 -16.61
CA ARG A 216 7.76 -37.63 -17.37
C ARG A 216 7.46 -36.16 -17.65
N LEU A 217 7.65 -35.29 -16.67
CA LEU A 217 7.45 -33.84 -16.84
C LEU A 217 8.37 -33.30 -17.94
N VAL A 218 9.68 -33.56 -17.86
CA VAL A 218 10.67 -33.17 -18.89
C VAL A 218 10.28 -33.70 -20.27
N ALA A 219 9.83 -34.97 -20.33
CA ALA A 219 9.47 -35.61 -21.58
C ALA A 219 8.20 -35.06 -22.24
N THR A 220 7.25 -34.50 -21.47
CA THR A 220 5.89 -34.18 -21.95
C THR A 220 5.51 -32.70 -21.88
N PHE A 221 6.09 -31.91 -20.98
CA PHE A 221 5.66 -30.54 -20.78
C PHE A 221 6.04 -29.64 -21.96
N GLY A 222 5.02 -28.99 -22.55
CA GLY A 222 5.19 -28.04 -23.65
C GLY A 222 5.58 -28.67 -25.00
N LYS A 223 5.45 -29.99 -25.15
CA LYS A 223 5.54 -30.70 -26.43
C LYS A 223 4.17 -30.92 -27.05
#